data_AF-A0A3A1TVV4-F1
#
_entry.id   AF-A0A3A1TVV4-F1
#
_cell.length_a   1.000
_cell.length_b   1.000
_cell.length_c   1.000
_cell.angle_alpha   90.00
_cell.angle_beta   90.00
_cell.angle_gamma   90.00
#
_symmetry.space_group_name_H-M   'P 1'
#
loop_
_entity.id
_entity.type
_entity.pdbx_description
1 polymer ?
#
loop_
_entity_poly.entity_id
_entity_poly.type
_entity_poly.pdbx_seq_one_letter_code
_entity_poly.pdbx_strand_id
1 'polypeptide(L)'
;MRACSAATVSDRAAAGTSSVSNTSSNWDKSLAARRVGPVSAKPFAAPRGPLGPASQCTGSPNRAALSQRSTVSSGNRGARRTPCQGQHGSRRNRTAMRTSAEIDVPTREWDGPAGFDRFAAQGRFAVPDVKRFRATWRSVVVDGVQLGEWTTSPISGAQRPGATGPTAPTVFLVTVVEGSFRYWSEGRAIDARGGSLHLVSSTDAVRFAVPEPTRLLRVAVPGAFLPQEIRAATASTIGQVPATRVTAGLTSLVEQVLDPVLGGPASPAARAVRALAVAALEDSVPEAAEHDLRSQILDHIERHLGDPDLGPQSIAAAFGISLRWVHHVFNVDGASVARHIRERRLDMVAAQLQSDRRFPRIGALAERSGFAARDQLTRAFKARYGMTIAEYAERASEGRAPVPLRSSGDAEDEETA
;
A
#
# COMPACT_ATOMS: atom_id res chain seq x y z
N MET A 1 -35.07 -26.28 57.12
CA MET A 1 -34.09 -26.23 56.01
C MET A 1 -34.88 -25.91 54.76
N ARG A 2 -34.82 -24.65 54.30
CA ARG A 2 -35.74 -24.07 53.31
C ARG A 2 -35.28 -24.36 51.89
N ALA A 3 -36.24 -24.70 51.04
CA ALA A 3 -36.15 -24.80 49.60
C ALA A 3 -35.71 -23.48 48.97
N CYS A 4 -34.87 -23.55 47.93
CA CYS A 4 -34.56 -22.41 47.06
C CYS A 4 -35.34 -22.60 45.75
N SER A 5 -36.27 -21.69 45.52
CA SER A 5 -37.14 -21.58 44.35
C SER A 5 -36.49 -20.72 43.27
N ALA A 6 -36.91 -20.96 42.03
CA ALA A 6 -36.54 -20.27 40.81
C ALA A 6 -36.78 -18.75 40.82
N ALA A 7 -35.97 -18.02 40.03
CA ALA A 7 -36.37 -16.78 39.36
C ALA A 7 -35.44 -16.48 38.16
N THR A 8 -35.97 -16.68 36.96
CA THR A 8 -35.50 -16.10 35.70
C THR A 8 -35.96 -14.64 35.66
N VAL A 9 -35.05 -13.67 35.45
CA VAL A 9 -35.40 -12.30 35.06
C VAL A 9 -34.41 -11.78 34.01
N SER A 10 -35.01 -11.26 32.95
CA SER A 10 -34.47 -10.61 31.76
C SER A 10 -33.87 -9.22 32.02
N ASP A 11 -33.09 -8.77 31.03
CA ASP A 11 -32.90 -7.38 30.57
C ASP A 11 -32.04 -6.37 31.34
N ARG A 12 -30.87 -6.06 30.78
CA ARG A 12 -30.64 -4.83 29.97
C ARG A 12 -29.17 -4.73 29.54
N ALA A 13 -28.89 -5.14 28.29
CA ALA A 13 -27.68 -4.72 27.59
C ALA A 13 -27.98 -3.41 26.87
N ALA A 14 -27.39 -2.31 27.36
CA ALA A 14 -27.45 -1.01 26.71
C ALA A 14 -26.55 -1.02 25.46
N ALA A 15 -27.15 -1.25 24.30
CA ALA A 15 -26.54 -1.00 23.00
C ALA A 15 -26.50 0.52 22.76
N GLY A 16 -25.38 1.14 23.08
CA GLY A 16 -25.06 2.50 22.65
C GLY A 16 -24.56 2.49 21.20
N THR A 17 -25.45 2.78 20.26
CA THR A 17 -25.13 3.04 18.86
C THR A 17 -24.24 4.27 18.75
N SER A 18 -22.95 4.06 18.48
CA SER A 18 -22.01 5.14 18.13
C SER A 18 -22.24 5.49 16.66
N SER A 19 -22.91 6.62 16.42
CA SER A 19 -23.03 7.23 15.11
C SER A 19 -21.62 7.56 14.58
N VAL A 20 -21.17 6.85 13.55
CA VAL A 20 -20.00 7.23 12.75
C VAL A 20 -20.37 8.48 11.97
N SER A 21 -20.01 9.64 12.53
CA SER A 21 -20.19 10.93 11.89
C SER A 21 -19.19 11.08 10.73
N ASN A 22 -19.78 11.32 9.56
CA ASN A 22 -19.19 11.56 8.25
C ASN A 22 -18.19 12.73 8.26
N THR A 23 -16.94 12.47 8.63
CA THR A 23 -15.81 13.43 8.58
C THR A 23 -14.93 13.26 7.32
N SER A 24 -15.23 12.29 6.45
CA SER A 24 -14.56 12.12 5.16
C SER A 24 -14.86 13.23 4.15
N SER A 25 -15.99 13.94 4.32
CA SER A 25 -16.49 14.90 3.32
C SER A 25 -15.72 16.22 3.20
N ASN A 26 -14.92 16.62 4.20
CA ASN A 26 -14.17 17.89 4.16
C ASN A 26 -12.78 17.77 3.51
N TRP A 27 -12.19 16.57 3.53
CA TRP A 27 -10.90 16.30 2.87
C TRP A 27 -11.06 16.16 1.35
N ASP A 28 -12.13 15.51 0.90
CA ASP A 28 -12.45 15.44 -0.54
C ASP A 28 -12.77 16.81 -1.12
N LYS A 29 -13.47 17.69 -0.39
CA LYS A 29 -13.82 19.03 -0.89
C LYS A 29 -12.64 19.98 -0.98
N SER A 30 -11.69 19.90 -0.05
CA SER A 30 -10.49 20.76 -0.05
C SER A 30 -9.48 20.36 -1.14
N LEU A 31 -9.49 19.09 -1.57
CA LEU A 31 -8.66 18.59 -2.68
C LEU A 31 -9.37 18.61 -4.04
N ALA A 32 -10.68 18.37 -4.12
CA ALA A 32 -11.46 18.43 -5.36
C ALA A 32 -11.64 19.86 -5.91
N ALA A 33 -11.55 20.89 -5.06
CA ALA A 33 -11.71 22.29 -5.46
C ALA A 33 -10.53 22.87 -6.28
N ARG A 34 -9.44 22.13 -6.48
CA ARG A 34 -8.33 22.56 -7.33
C ARG A 34 -8.09 21.55 -8.45
N ARG A 35 -8.93 21.60 -9.49
CA ARG A 35 -8.57 21.10 -10.83
C ARG A 35 -7.35 21.89 -11.30
N VAL A 36 -6.15 21.34 -11.10
CA VAL A 36 -4.95 21.86 -11.75
C VAL A 36 -4.95 21.29 -13.15
N GLY A 37 -5.30 22.12 -14.13
CA GLY A 37 -5.16 21.79 -15.55
C GLY A 37 -3.70 21.48 -15.91
N PRO A 38 -3.45 20.87 -17.08
CA PRO A 38 -2.09 20.58 -17.53
C PRO A 38 -1.32 21.90 -17.71
N VAL A 39 -0.26 22.10 -16.92
CA VAL A 39 0.60 23.29 -17.04
C VAL A 39 1.73 22.98 -18.00
N SER A 40 1.71 23.70 -19.13
CA SER A 40 2.78 23.79 -20.13
C SER A 40 4.15 24.04 -19.48
N ALA A 41 5.14 23.20 -19.81
CA ALA A 41 6.51 23.38 -19.39
C ALA A 41 7.16 24.53 -20.19
N LYS A 42 7.55 25.62 -19.52
CA LYS A 42 8.61 26.50 -20.03
C LYS A 42 9.94 26.07 -19.39
N PRO A 43 11.01 25.84 -20.18
CA PRO A 43 12.32 25.50 -19.63
C PRO A 43 12.94 26.73 -18.95
N PHE A 44 13.44 26.53 -17.73
CA PHE A 44 14.22 27.52 -17.00
C PHE A 44 15.68 27.46 -17.46
N ALA A 45 16.23 28.59 -17.91
CA ALA A 45 17.63 28.72 -18.31
C ALA A 45 18.55 28.68 -17.08
N ALA A 46 19.64 27.90 -17.16
CA ALA A 46 20.66 27.79 -16.12
C ALA A 46 21.59 29.03 -16.13
N PRO A 47 21.99 29.57 -14.96
CA PRO A 47 22.99 30.63 -14.91
C PRO A 47 24.39 30.08 -15.18
N ARG A 48 25.12 30.73 -16.10
CA ARG A 48 26.55 30.50 -16.37
C ARG A 48 27.40 31.31 -15.39
N GLY A 49 28.38 30.65 -14.76
CA GLY A 49 29.46 31.25 -13.97
C GLY A 49 30.70 30.34 -13.98
N PRO A 50 31.92 30.89 -13.82
CA PRO A 50 33.04 30.55 -14.71
C PRO A 50 33.88 29.32 -14.28
N LEU A 51 34.39 28.62 -15.29
CA LEU A 51 35.37 27.53 -15.21
C LEU A 51 36.79 28.09 -14.99
N GLY A 52 37.48 27.58 -13.96
CA GLY A 52 38.93 27.68 -13.78
C GLY A 52 39.61 26.32 -13.99
N PRO A 53 40.89 26.28 -14.40
CA PRO A 53 41.40 25.19 -15.25
C PRO A 53 41.84 23.93 -14.50
N ALA A 54 41.65 22.81 -15.17
CA ALA A 54 42.13 21.48 -14.81
C ALA A 54 43.66 21.36 -14.97
N SER A 55 44.34 20.88 -13.94
CA SER A 55 45.70 20.34 -14.04
C SER A 55 45.63 18.81 -14.13
N GLN A 56 46.01 18.30 -15.30
CA GLN A 56 46.26 16.91 -15.60
C GLN A 56 47.53 16.45 -14.86
N CYS A 57 47.48 15.27 -14.23
CA CYS A 57 48.68 14.47 -13.96
C CYS A 57 48.40 13.03 -14.37
N THR A 58 49.03 12.66 -15.49
CA THR A 58 49.15 11.33 -16.09
C THR A 58 50.09 10.44 -15.27
N GLY A 59 49.78 9.14 -15.19
CA GLY A 59 50.71 8.13 -14.70
C GLY A 59 50.08 6.73 -14.66
N SER A 60 50.23 5.97 -15.76
CA SER A 60 49.91 4.54 -15.85
C SER A 60 51.17 3.69 -15.54
N PRO A 61 51.14 2.34 -15.59
CA PRO A 61 51.17 1.47 -14.42
C PRO A 61 52.49 0.68 -14.32
N ASN A 62 52.71 -0.03 -13.20
CA ASN A 62 53.66 -1.13 -13.23
C ASN A 62 53.18 -2.39 -12.51
N ARG A 63 53.51 -3.49 -13.18
CA ARG A 63 53.13 -4.90 -12.98
C ARG A 63 54.16 -5.53 -12.05
N ALA A 64 53.74 -6.31 -11.06
CA ALA A 64 54.55 -7.41 -10.53
C ALA A 64 53.66 -8.47 -9.90
N ALA A 65 53.64 -9.64 -10.54
CA ALA A 65 53.15 -10.89 -9.97
C ALA A 65 54.19 -11.44 -8.99
N LEU A 66 53.75 -12.20 -7.99
CA LEU A 66 54.44 -13.42 -7.52
C LEU A 66 53.49 -14.25 -6.65
N SER A 67 53.56 -15.56 -6.89
CA SER A 67 52.78 -16.63 -6.29
C SER A 67 53.49 -17.23 -5.07
N GLN A 68 52.71 -17.91 -4.21
CA GLN A 68 52.92 -19.28 -3.65
C GLN A 68 52.09 -19.42 -2.34
N ARG A 69 51.13 -20.37 -2.24
CA ARG A 69 51.20 -21.67 -1.50
C ARG A 69 52.03 -21.58 -0.21
N SER A 70 51.68 -22.09 0.97
CA SER A 70 50.71 -23.10 1.47
C SER A 70 51.03 -23.29 2.97
N THR A 71 50.08 -23.64 3.84
CA THR A 71 50.16 -24.81 4.77
C THR A 71 49.03 -24.83 5.80
N VAL A 72 48.49 -26.04 5.98
CA VAL A 72 47.60 -26.51 7.04
C VAL A 72 48.42 -26.85 8.29
N SER A 73 47.88 -26.60 9.49
CA SER A 73 48.29 -27.30 10.71
C SER A 73 47.17 -27.30 11.76
N SER A 74 46.72 -28.51 12.08
CA SER A 74 45.87 -28.91 13.19
C SER A 74 46.66 -29.00 14.51
N GLY A 75 46.02 -28.74 15.65
CA GLY A 75 46.62 -29.03 16.96
C GLY A 75 45.67 -28.83 18.14
N ASN A 76 45.07 -29.92 18.59
CA ASN A 76 44.16 -30.05 19.74
C ASN A 76 44.94 -30.39 21.02
N ARG A 77 44.61 -29.78 22.18
CA ARG A 77 44.54 -30.43 23.53
C ARG A 77 44.39 -29.41 24.67
N GLY A 78 43.47 -29.71 25.58
CA GLY A 78 43.23 -28.96 26.81
C GLY A 78 43.98 -29.47 28.03
N ALA A 79 43.89 -28.70 29.12
CA ALA A 79 44.11 -29.17 30.49
C ALA A 79 43.37 -28.27 31.49
N ARG A 80 42.71 -28.89 32.48
CA ARG A 80 42.05 -28.29 33.65
C ARG A 80 43.01 -28.30 34.84
N ARG A 81 42.96 -27.28 35.73
CA ARG A 81 42.69 -27.37 37.20
C ARG A 81 43.13 -26.12 38.01
N THR A 82 42.12 -25.36 38.49
CA THR A 82 41.83 -24.93 39.89
C THR A 82 42.82 -24.09 40.75
N PRO A 83 42.42 -23.48 41.91
CA PRO A 83 42.25 -22.02 42.06
C PRO A 83 43.09 -21.37 43.19
N CYS A 84 43.25 -20.05 43.18
CA CYS A 84 43.65 -19.28 44.37
C CYS A 84 42.76 -18.05 44.56
N GLN A 85 42.09 -18.02 45.72
CA GLN A 85 41.48 -16.82 46.31
C GLN A 85 42.59 -15.87 46.78
N GLY A 86 42.36 -14.57 46.57
CA GLY A 86 43.12 -13.49 47.17
C GLY A 86 42.37 -12.19 46.98
N GLN A 87 41.58 -11.79 47.98
CA GLN A 87 40.99 -10.46 48.08
C GLN A 87 42.08 -9.42 48.32
N HIS A 88 42.05 -8.30 47.60
CA HIS A 88 42.06 -6.95 48.18
C HIS A 88 42.03 -5.88 47.07
N GLY A 89 41.02 -5.00 47.17
CA GLY A 89 41.27 -3.57 47.26
C GLY A 89 41.71 -2.79 46.03
N SER A 90 40.72 -2.09 45.46
CA SER A 90 40.81 -0.68 45.07
C SER A 90 41.46 -0.30 43.73
N ARG A 91 40.61 0.32 42.90
CA ARG A 91 40.91 1.32 41.86
C ARG A 91 41.82 0.87 40.72
N ARG A 92 41.24 0.07 39.81
CA ARG A 92 41.62 0.16 38.39
C ARG A 92 40.70 1.16 37.70
N ASN A 93 41.28 2.27 37.28
CA ASN A 93 40.77 3.11 36.20
C ASN A 93 40.46 2.19 35.01
N ARG A 94 39.20 1.79 34.88
CA ARG A 94 38.68 1.28 33.61
C ARG A 94 38.40 2.52 32.77
N THR A 95 39.45 3.04 32.15
CA THR A 95 39.30 3.70 30.85
C THR A 95 38.68 2.64 29.95
N ALA A 96 37.35 2.63 29.89
CA ALA A 96 36.63 1.83 28.94
C ALA A 96 37.14 2.28 27.57
N MET A 97 37.91 1.41 26.92
CA MET A 97 38.16 1.47 25.50
C MET A 97 36.80 1.68 24.82
N ARG A 98 36.59 2.87 24.23
CA ARG A 98 35.55 3.11 23.23
C ARG A 98 35.88 2.20 22.05
N THR A 99 35.44 0.96 22.10
CA THR A 99 35.51 0.03 20.97
C THR A 99 34.14 -0.06 20.33
N SER A 100 34.10 0.26 19.04
CA SER A 100 32.94 0.43 18.17
C SER A 100 32.34 1.84 18.23
N ALA A 101 32.67 2.65 17.21
CA ALA A 101 31.82 3.77 16.85
C ALA A 101 30.43 3.19 16.56
N GLU A 102 29.45 3.46 17.43
CA GLU A 102 28.04 3.27 17.10
C GLU A 102 27.76 4.09 15.86
N ILE A 103 27.61 3.43 14.71
CA ILE A 103 27.16 4.09 13.48
C ILE A 103 25.67 4.34 13.70
N ASP A 104 25.38 5.51 14.29
CA ASP A 104 24.01 5.96 14.49
C ASP A 104 23.32 6.17 13.12
N VAL A 105 22.05 5.82 13.03
CA VAL A 105 21.28 5.95 11.79
C VAL A 105 20.95 7.43 11.61
N PRO A 106 21.40 8.08 10.50
CA PRO A 106 21.14 9.49 10.29
C PRO A 106 19.65 9.82 10.37
N THR A 107 19.30 10.71 11.29
CA THR A 107 17.92 11.13 11.55
C THR A 107 17.75 12.61 11.22
N ARG A 108 16.73 12.91 10.43
CA ARG A 108 16.30 14.27 10.10
C ARG A 108 14.99 14.55 10.80
N GLU A 109 14.89 15.73 11.40
CA GLU A 109 13.71 16.15 12.15
C GLU A 109 13.21 17.51 11.67
N TRP A 110 11.89 17.64 11.62
CA TRP A 110 11.20 18.88 11.30
C TRP A 110 10.11 19.10 12.35
N ASP A 111 10.15 20.26 13.02
CA ASP A 111 9.18 20.66 14.03
C ASP A 111 8.73 22.10 13.78
N GLY A 112 7.42 22.32 13.91
CA GLY A 112 6.76 23.62 13.82
C GLY A 112 6.90 24.30 12.45
N PRO A 113 6.63 25.62 12.39
CA PRO A 113 6.61 26.38 11.14
C PRO A 113 7.93 26.34 10.36
N ALA A 114 9.06 26.62 11.03
CA ALA A 114 10.37 26.60 10.40
C ALA A 114 10.82 25.18 9.98
N GLY A 115 10.36 24.15 10.69
CA GLY A 115 10.51 22.76 10.27
C GLY A 115 9.73 22.49 8.98
N PHE A 116 8.47 22.91 8.95
CA PHE A 116 7.61 22.73 7.78
C PHE A 116 8.17 23.44 6.54
N ASP A 117 8.69 24.66 6.64
CA ASP A 117 9.28 25.37 5.48
C ASP A 117 10.44 24.59 4.86
N ARG A 118 11.33 24.01 5.69
CA ARG A 118 12.43 23.16 5.24
C ARG A 118 11.96 21.82 4.66
N PHE A 119 10.88 21.26 5.21
CA PHE A 119 10.26 20.05 4.68
C PHE A 119 9.59 20.32 3.32
N ALA A 120 8.86 21.43 3.23
CA ALA A 120 8.12 21.84 2.05
C ALA A 120 9.00 22.17 0.84
N ALA A 121 10.28 22.48 1.06
CA ALA A 121 11.26 22.62 -0.03
C ALA A 121 11.44 21.33 -0.87
N GLN A 122 11.01 20.17 -0.36
CA GLN A 122 11.19 18.86 -1.00
C GLN A 122 10.01 18.44 -1.89
N GLY A 123 8.91 19.21 -1.91
CA GLY A 123 7.70 18.80 -2.60
C GLY A 123 6.53 19.78 -2.43
N ARG A 124 5.31 19.31 -2.67
CA ARG A 124 4.10 20.09 -2.37
C ARG A 124 3.35 19.41 -1.25
N PHE A 125 3.26 20.08 -0.12
CA PHE A 125 2.63 19.54 1.07
C PHE A 125 1.67 20.55 1.69
N ALA A 126 0.70 20.04 2.42
CA ALA A 126 -0.22 20.80 3.24
C ALA A 126 -0.39 20.09 4.59
N VAL A 127 -0.45 20.88 5.66
CA VAL A 127 -0.66 20.39 7.02
C VAL A 127 -1.88 21.10 7.62
N PRO A 128 -2.72 20.43 8.43
CA PRO A 128 -3.88 21.07 9.06
C PRO A 128 -3.50 22.21 10.00
N ASP A 129 -2.43 22.03 10.76
CA ASP A 129 -1.89 23.03 11.69
C ASP A 129 -0.36 22.97 11.65
N VAL A 130 0.25 23.99 11.03
CA VAL A 130 1.71 24.09 10.88
C VAL A 130 2.44 24.24 12.21
N LYS A 131 1.76 24.74 13.27
CA LYS A 131 2.37 24.86 14.60
C LYS A 131 2.53 23.50 15.29
N ARG A 132 1.70 22.53 14.93
CA ARG A 132 1.72 21.15 15.46
C ARG A 132 2.43 20.17 14.52
N PHE A 133 2.99 20.66 13.42
CA PHE A 133 3.70 19.82 12.46
C PHE A 133 4.94 19.22 13.12
N ARG A 134 5.03 17.90 13.09
CA ARG A 134 6.23 17.15 13.47
C ARG A 134 6.44 16.03 12.48
N ALA A 135 7.67 15.89 11.99
CA ALA A 135 8.05 14.74 11.19
C ALA A 135 9.50 14.34 11.48
N THR A 136 9.78 13.04 11.43
CA THR A 136 11.13 12.49 11.52
C THR A 136 11.35 11.50 10.38
N TRP A 137 12.52 11.57 9.75
CA TRP A 137 12.96 10.60 8.76
C TRP A 137 14.33 10.09 9.18
N ARG A 138 14.40 8.82 9.57
CA ARG A 138 15.68 8.12 9.79
C ARG A 138 15.90 7.11 8.69
N SER A 139 17.11 7.05 8.14
CA SER A 139 17.40 6.10 7.07
C SER A 139 18.87 5.74 6.94
N VAL A 140 19.12 4.55 6.44
CA VAL A 140 20.45 4.04 6.09
C VAL A 140 20.40 3.31 4.76
N VAL A 141 21.50 3.29 4.03
CA VAL A 141 21.67 2.42 2.86
C VAL A 141 22.50 1.22 3.27
N VAL A 142 21.93 0.04 3.10
CA VAL A 142 22.58 -1.24 3.37
C VAL A 142 22.60 -2.05 2.10
N ASP A 143 23.81 -2.37 1.64
CA ASP A 143 24.01 -3.25 0.50
C ASP A 143 23.26 -2.79 -0.78
N GLY A 144 23.18 -1.46 -0.96
CA GLY A 144 22.48 -0.77 -2.05
C GLY A 144 20.98 -0.55 -1.84
N VAL A 145 20.37 -1.14 -0.81
CA VAL A 145 18.95 -0.97 -0.47
C VAL A 145 18.81 0.11 0.60
N GLN A 146 17.91 1.08 0.39
CA GLN A 146 17.65 2.09 1.42
C GLN A 146 16.57 1.58 2.38
N LEU A 147 16.88 1.60 3.66
CA LEU A 147 15.94 1.36 4.74
C LEU A 147 15.63 2.69 5.40
N GLY A 148 14.37 2.95 5.71
CA GLY A 148 14.01 4.13 6.45
C GLY A 148 12.73 3.97 7.25
N GLU A 149 12.61 4.82 8.24
CA GLU A 149 11.39 5.02 9.00
C GLU A 149 10.99 6.48 8.88
N TRP A 150 9.69 6.69 8.64
CA TRP A 150 9.07 7.99 8.65
C TRP A 150 8.02 8.03 9.75
N THR A 151 8.13 9.03 10.62
CA THR A 151 7.02 9.41 11.50
C THR A 151 6.55 10.79 11.13
N THR A 152 5.24 11.03 11.14
CA THR A 152 4.69 12.35 10.85
C THR A 152 3.36 12.57 11.57
N SER A 153 3.13 13.81 11.96
CA SER A 153 1.81 14.37 12.20
C SER A 153 0.98 14.41 10.91
N PRO A 154 -0.34 14.64 10.96
CA PRO A 154 -1.18 14.71 9.76
C PRO A 154 -0.64 15.66 8.69
N ILE A 155 -0.55 15.14 7.47
CA ILE A 155 0.03 15.85 6.31
C ILE A 155 -0.56 15.27 5.03
N SER A 156 -0.82 16.12 4.05
CA SER A 156 -1.11 15.68 2.68
C SER A 156 -0.09 16.26 1.71
N GLY A 157 0.08 15.60 0.58
CA GLY A 157 1.05 16.05 -0.39
C GLY A 157 0.96 15.37 -1.72
N ALA A 158 1.73 15.90 -2.65
CA ALA A 158 2.01 15.27 -3.92
C ALA A 158 3.50 15.18 -4.08
N GLN A 159 3.98 13.95 -4.25
CA GLN A 159 5.37 13.68 -4.54
C GLN A 159 5.55 13.52 -6.05
N ARG A 160 6.51 14.26 -6.62
CA ARG A 160 6.91 14.04 -8.01
C ARG A 160 7.77 12.78 -8.10
N PRO A 161 7.73 12.05 -9.23
CA PRO A 161 8.69 10.99 -9.50
C PRO A 161 10.12 11.49 -9.25
N GLY A 162 10.92 10.72 -8.51
CA GLY A 162 12.32 11.06 -8.18
C GLY A 162 12.54 12.15 -7.12
N ALA A 163 11.51 12.70 -6.46
CA ALA A 163 11.69 13.86 -5.55
C ALA A 163 12.38 13.55 -4.20
N THR A 164 12.30 12.31 -3.69
CA THR A 164 12.97 11.92 -2.42
C THR A 164 13.59 10.52 -2.48
N GLY A 165 13.95 10.07 -3.68
CA GLY A 165 14.48 8.74 -3.93
C GLY A 165 15.69 8.74 -4.86
N PRO A 166 16.28 7.55 -5.12
CA PRO A 166 17.32 7.39 -6.12
C PRO A 166 16.84 7.94 -7.48
N THR A 167 17.76 8.47 -8.29
CA THR A 167 17.48 8.87 -9.68
C THR A 167 17.11 7.69 -10.58
N ALA A 168 17.45 6.46 -10.16
CA ALA A 168 17.09 5.24 -10.86
C ALA A 168 15.69 4.73 -10.48
N PRO A 169 14.97 4.05 -11.40
CA PRO A 169 13.73 3.36 -11.09
C PRO A 169 13.91 2.44 -9.87
N THR A 170 13.07 2.66 -8.87
CA THR A 170 13.11 2.05 -7.55
C THR A 170 11.71 1.59 -7.16
N VAL A 171 11.62 0.42 -6.54
CA VAL A 171 10.38 -0.09 -5.93
C VAL A 171 10.43 0.14 -4.43
N PHE A 172 9.36 0.67 -3.86
CA PHE A 172 9.24 0.89 -2.43
C PHE A 172 8.28 -0.13 -1.83
N LEU A 173 8.76 -0.92 -0.88
CA LEU A 173 7.90 -1.62 0.07
C LEU A 173 7.64 -0.68 1.25
N VAL A 174 6.37 -0.38 1.51
CA VAL A 174 5.94 0.54 2.56
C VAL A 174 5.06 -0.22 3.55
N THR A 175 5.57 -0.42 4.76
CA THR A 175 4.81 -1.00 5.86
C THR A 175 4.26 0.14 6.71
N VAL A 176 2.94 0.23 6.86
CA VAL A 176 2.34 1.13 7.85
C VAL A 176 2.38 0.41 9.19
N VAL A 177 3.20 0.89 10.12
CA VAL A 177 3.33 0.25 11.43
C VAL A 177 2.20 0.70 12.35
N GLU A 178 1.96 2.00 12.41
CA GLU A 178 0.91 2.63 13.21
C GLU A 178 0.25 3.77 12.45
N GLY A 179 -1.04 4.01 12.70
CA GLY A 179 -1.84 5.04 12.05
C GLY A 179 -2.37 4.61 10.68
N SER A 180 -2.47 5.57 9.77
CA SER A 180 -3.01 5.35 8.44
C SER A 180 -2.41 6.28 7.39
N PHE A 181 -2.37 5.78 6.16
CA PHE A 181 -1.83 6.47 5.01
C PHE A 181 -2.74 6.21 3.82
N ARG A 182 -3.18 7.25 3.14
CA ARG A 182 -3.93 7.14 1.89
C ARG A 182 -3.06 7.62 0.76
N TYR A 183 -3.04 6.92 -0.35
CA TYR A 183 -2.37 7.39 -1.55
C TYR A 183 -3.22 7.16 -2.78
N TRP A 184 -2.91 7.91 -3.84
CA TRP A 184 -3.59 7.79 -5.11
C TRP A 184 -2.66 7.26 -6.19
N SER A 185 -3.06 6.17 -6.82
CA SER A 185 -2.40 5.60 -8.00
C SER A 185 -3.43 5.50 -9.13
N GLU A 186 -3.09 5.99 -10.33
CA GLU A 186 -3.99 5.94 -11.50
C GLU A 186 -5.40 6.49 -11.24
N GLY A 187 -5.53 7.51 -10.38
CA GLY A 187 -6.80 8.11 -10.00
C GLY A 187 -7.57 7.39 -8.89
N ARG A 188 -7.09 6.23 -8.43
CA ARG A 188 -7.71 5.41 -7.37
C ARG A 188 -7.14 5.76 -6.01
N ALA A 189 -7.99 5.93 -5.00
CA ALA A 189 -7.56 6.05 -3.61
C ALA A 189 -7.31 4.67 -3.00
N ILE A 190 -6.15 4.47 -2.39
CA ILE A 190 -5.77 3.24 -1.68
C ILE A 190 -5.53 3.60 -0.22
N ASP A 191 -6.28 2.94 0.67
CA ASP A 191 -6.19 3.10 2.12
C ASP A 191 -5.23 2.08 2.72
N ALA A 192 -4.16 2.56 3.34
CA ALA A 192 -3.22 1.80 4.14
C ALA A 192 -3.48 2.02 5.63
N ARG A 193 -3.48 0.95 6.41
CA ARG A 193 -3.73 0.96 7.86
C ARG A 193 -2.59 0.27 8.59
N GLY A 194 -2.44 0.53 9.89
CA GLY A 194 -1.48 -0.19 10.74
C GLY A 194 -1.49 -1.71 10.47
N GLY A 195 -0.32 -2.26 10.19
CA GLY A 195 -0.08 -3.65 9.81
C GLY A 195 -0.11 -3.95 8.31
N SER A 196 -0.52 -3.02 7.44
CA SER A 196 -0.57 -3.26 5.99
C SER A 196 0.77 -2.99 5.29
N LEU A 197 1.01 -3.73 4.21
CA LEU A 197 2.18 -3.60 3.34
C LEU A 197 1.75 -3.17 1.95
N HIS A 198 2.50 -2.25 1.35
CA HIS A 198 2.18 -1.67 0.06
C HIS A 198 3.41 -1.63 -0.85
N LEU A 199 3.19 -1.81 -2.15
CA LEU A 199 4.23 -1.69 -3.16
C LEU A 199 3.99 -0.44 -4.00
N VAL A 200 4.92 0.51 -3.90
CA VAL A 200 4.82 1.80 -4.58
C VAL A 200 5.98 1.96 -5.54
N SER A 201 5.70 2.25 -6.80
CA SER A 201 6.74 2.51 -7.79
C SER A 201 7.19 3.98 -7.72
N SER A 202 8.50 4.20 -7.85
CA SER A 202 9.09 5.55 -7.97
C SER A 202 8.76 6.28 -9.28
N THR A 203 8.29 5.56 -10.30
CA THR A 203 7.89 6.13 -11.60
C THR A 203 6.58 6.89 -11.53
N ASP A 204 5.74 6.59 -10.54
CA ASP A 204 4.44 7.21 -10.38
C ASP A 204 4.51 8.48 -9.55
N ALA A 205 3.73 9.49 -9.95
CA ALA A 205 3.49 10.65 -9.12
C ALA A 205 2.49 10.27 -8.02
N VAL A 206 2.99 10.03 -6.81
CA VAL A 206 2.14 9.63 -5.69
C VAL A 206 1.57 10.87 -5.01
N ARG A 207 0.25 11.02 -5.08
CA ARG A 207 -0.48 11.89 -4.14
C ARG A 207 -0.77 11.09 -2.90
N PHE A 208 -0.73 11.73 -1.74
CA PHE A 208 -1.02 11.06 -0.48
C PHE A 208 -1.63 11.98 0.56
N ALA A 209 -2.25 11.37 1.56
CA ALA A 209 -2.77 11.98 2.76
C ALA A 209 -2.52 11.07 3.97
N VAL A 210 -2.01 11.66 5.03
CA VAL A 210 -1.82 11.06 6.34
C VAL A 210 -2.82 11.77 7.26
N PRO A 211 -3.98 11.15 7.58
CA PRO A 211 -5.05 11.83 8.32
C PRO A 211 -4.78 11.89 9.82
N GLU A 212 -3.92 11.02 10.35
CA GLU A 212 -3.58 10.88 11.77
C GLU A 212 -2.06 10.68 11.96
N PRO A 213 -1.51 10.89 13.17
CA PRO A 213 -0.11 10.56 13.44
C PRO A 213 0.23 9.14 13.00
N THR A 214 1.24 9.00 12.14
CA THR A 214 1.52 7.75 11.44
C THR A 214 3.00 7.45 11.47
N ARG A 215 3.33 6.17 11.67
CA ARG A 215 4.68 5.61 11.60
C ARG A 215 4.72 4.57 10.48
N LEU A 216 5.61 4.75 9.52
CA LEU A 216 5.83 3.79 8.44
C LEU A 216 7.30 3.41 8.29
N LEU A 217 7.52 2.18 7.84
CA LEU A 217 8.81 1.69 7.38
C LEU A 217 8.81 1.68 5.85
N ARG A 218 9.94 2.04 5.26
CA ARG A 218 10.14 2.05 3.81
C ARG A 218 11.42 1.31 3.47
N VAL A 219 11.30 0.34 2.57
CA VAL A 219 12.42 -0.35 1.93
C VAL A 219 12.44 0.05 0.47
N ALA A 220 13.51 0.72 0.04
CA ALA A 220 13.71 1.12 -1.35
C ALA A 220 14.67 0.16 -2.04
N VAL A 221 14.14 -0.62 -2.99
CA VAL A 221 14.91 -1.59 -3.77
C VAL A 221 15.12 -1.03 -5.18
N PRO A 222 16.36 -0.64 -5.54
CA PRO A 222 16.68 -0.25 -6.90
C PRO A 222 16.30 -1.34 -7.91
N GLY A 223 15.72 -0.95 -9.03
CA GLY A 223 15.31 -1.89 -10.08
C GLY A 223 16.46 -2.72 -10.64
N ALA A 224 17.71 -2.24 -10.54
CA ALA A 224 18.89 -3.01 -10.93
C ALA A 224 19.12 -4.30 -10.11
N PHE A 225 18.50 -4.44 -8.95
CA PHE A 225 18.57 -5.67 -8.13
C PHE A 225 17.41 -6.63 -8.38
N LEU A 226 16.43 -6.23 -9.19
CA LEU A 226 15.23 -7.01 -9.43
C LEU A 226 15.34 -7.79 -10.74
N PRO A 227 14.82 -9.03 -10.79
CA PRO A 227 14.61 -9.75 -12.04
C PRO A 227 13.78 -8.94 -13.03
N GLN A 228 13.95 -9.20 -14.33
CA GLN A 228 13.25 -8.46 -15.38
C GLN A 228 11.73 -8.56 -15.24
N GLU A 229 11.23 -9.72 -14.86
CA GLU A 229 9.82 -10.03 -14.69
C GLU A 229 9.22 -9.18 -13.56
N ILE A 230 9.90 -9.12 -12.42
CA ILE A 230 9.49 -8.30 -11.27
C ILE A 230 9.55 -6.83 -11.63
N ARG A 231 10.62 -6.36 -12.27
CA ARG A 231 10.72 -4.96 -12.72
C ARG A 231 9.59 -4.55 -13.66
N ALA A 232 9.21 -5.44 -14.58
CA ALA A 232 8.14 -5.20 -15.53
C ALA A 232 6.79 -5.14 -14.82
N ALA A 233 6.52 -6.07 -13.90
CA ALA A 233 5.30 -6.10 -13.10
C ALA A 233 5.20 -4.86 -12.18
N THR A 234 6.31 -4.39 -11.61
CA THR A 234 6.35 -3.20 -10.74
C THR A 234 6.69 -1.91 -11.49
N ALA A 235 6.50 -1.86 -12.81
CA ALA A 235 6.72 -0.64 -13.59
C ALA A 235 5.74 0.47 -13.20
N SER A 236 4.58 0.09 -12.65
CA SER A 236 3.61 0.93 -11.97
C SER A 236 3.40 0.46 -10.53
N THR A 237 2.73 1.29 -9.74
CA THR A 237 2.37 1.04 -8.35
C THR A 237 1.36 -0.09 -8.24
N ILE A 238 1.68 -1.09 -7.42
CA ILE A 238 0.85 -2.28 -7.16
C ILE A 238 0.35 -2.17 -5.71
N GLY A 239 -0.82 -1.59 -5.52
CA GLY A 239 -1.35 -1.08 -4.25
C GLY A 239 -0.98 -1.82 -2.94
N GLN A 240 -1.94 -2.50 -2.33
CA GLN A 240 -1.70 -3.33 -1.14
C GLN A 240 -1.17 -4.70 -1.58
N VAL A 241 -0.19 -5.23 -0.85
CA VAL A 241 0.36 -6.56 -1.09
C VAL A 241 0.09 -7.49 0.10
N PRO A 242 0.05 -8.82 -0.10
CA PRO A 242 -0.15 -9.77 0.98
C PRO A 242 0.93 -9.70 2.06
N ALA A 243 0.54 -9.89 3.32
CA ALA A 243 1.48 -10.13 4.40
C ALA A 243 1.87 -11.62 4.40
N THR A 244 3.12 -11.92 4.05
CA THR A 244 3.69 -13.26 4.03
C THR A 244 4.72 -13.40 5.13
N ARG A 245 5.22 -14.62 5.36
CA ARG A 245 6.32 -14.83 6.31
C ARG A 245 7.60 -14.11 5.87
N VAL A 246 7.80 -13.96 4.56
CA VAL A 246 8.97 -13.27 3.98
C VAL A 246 8.87 -11.77 4.25
N THR A 247 7.71 -11.17 4.01
CA THR A 247 7.52 -9.73 4.25
C THR A 247 7.50 -9.36 5.74
N ALA A 248 6.96 -10.23 6.60
CA ALA A 248 7.05 -10.08 8.05
C ALA A 248 8.51 -10.15 8.53
N GLY A 249 9.28 -11.12 8.03
CA GLY A 249 10.71 -11.24 8.30
C GLY A 249 11.50 -10.02 7.86
N LEU A 250 11.20 -9.48 6.66
CA LEU A 250 11.83 -8.26 6.16
C LEU A 250 11.54 -7.06 7.08
N THR A 251 10.28 -6.90 7.50
CA THR A 251 9.87 -5.81 8.40
C THR A 251 10.65 -5.88 9.72
N SER A 252 10.73 -7.06 10.34
CA SER A 252 11.50 -7.25 11.58
C SER A 252 12.99 -6.97 11.41
N LEU A 253 13.57 -7.39 10.28
CA LEU A 253 14.97 -7.12 9.95
C LEU A 253 15.24 -5.62 9.77
N VAL A 254 14.33 -4.90 9.13
CA VAL A 254 14.40 -3.44 8.96
C VAL A 254 14.38 -2.74 10.31
N GLU A 255 13.48 -3.12 11.21
CA GLU A 255 13.45 -2.57 12.57
C GLU A 255 14.76 -2.82 13.32
N GLN A 256 15.31 -4.04 13.24
CA GLN A 256 16.58 -4.38 13.87
C GLN A 256 17.76 -3.54 13.31
N VAL A 257 17.76 -3.26 12.02
CA VAL A 257 18.84 -2.49 11.36
C VAL A 257 18.71 -0.99 11.63
N LEU A 258 17.48 -0.48 11.76
CA LEU A 258 17.22 0.93 12.04
C LEU A 258 17.36 1.28 13.53
N ASP A 259 17.37 0.27 14.41
CA ASP A 259 17.54 0.45 15.85
C ASP A 259 18.98 0.10 16.29
N PRO A 260 19.76 1.09 16.78
CA PRO A 260 21.13 0.85 17.23
C PRO A 260 21.21 -0.07 18.45
N VAL A 261 20.14 -0.20 19.24
CA VAL A 261 20.06 -1.12 20.39
C VAL A 261 19.87 -2.57 19.92
N LEU A 262 19.09 -2.77 18.85
CA LEU A 262 18.80 -4.11 18.32
C LEU A 262 19.90 -4.65 17.39
N GLY A 263 20.70 -3.77 16.78
CA GLY A 263 21.91 -4.16 16.08
C GLY A 263 22.51 -3.11 15.15
N GLY A 264 21.68 -2.23 14.57
CA GLY A 264 22.14 -1.16 13.69
C GLY A 264 22.67 -1.62 12.30
N PRO A 265 23.21 -0.68 11.49
CA PRO A 265 23.62 -0.93 10.10
C PRO A 265 24.80 -1.89 9.92
N ALA A 266 25.63 -2.07 10.95
CA ALA A 266 26.78 -2.97 10.92
C ALA A 266 26.44 -4.40 11.41
N SER A 267 25.20 -4.64 11.82
CA SER A 267 24.78 -5.94 12.35
C SER A 267 24.82 -7.05 11.29
N PRO A 268 24.94 -8.33 11.70
CA PRO A 268 24.73 -9.47 10.83
C PRO A 268 23.39 -9.43 10.06
N ALA A 269 22.34 -8.87 10.67
CA ALA A 269 21.02 -8.71 10.06
C ALA A 269 21.08 -7.85 8.79
N ALA A 270 21.88 -6.79 8.79
CA ALA A 270 22.07 -5.91 7.64
C ALA A 270 22.48 -6.68 6.36
N ARG A 271 23.27 -7.76 6.49
CA ARG A 271 23.73 -8.57 5.35
C ARG A 271 22.61 -9.33 4.64
N ALA A 272 21.48 -9.58 5.31
CA ALA A 272 20.36 -10.30 4.73
C ALA A 272 19.33 -9.39 4.05
N VAL A 273 19.41 -8.06 4.26
CA VAL A 273 18.39 -7.09 3.85
C VAL A 273 18.09 -7.18 2.36
N ARG A 274 19.11 -7.11 1.50
CA ARG A 274 18.88 -7.11 0.05
C ARG A 274 18.23 -8.41 -0.41
N ALA A 275 18.79 -9.55 -0.02
CA ALA A 275 18.27 -10.86 -0.43
C ALA A 275 16.80 -11.02 0.00
N LEU A 276 16.48 -10.64 1.23
CA LEU A 276 15.13 -10.74 1.76
C LEU A 276 14.17 -9.72 1.13
N ALA A 277 14.63 -8.52 0.79
CA ALA A 277 13.82 -7.51 0.10
C ALA A 277 13.47 -7.94 -1.33
N VAL A 278 14.41 -8.55 -2.06
CA VAL A 278 14.15 -9.12 -3.39
C VAL A 278 13.19 -10.30 -3.29
N ALA A 279 13.43 -11.24 -2.37
CA ALA A 279 12.54 -12.38 -2.15
C ALA A 279 11.13 -11.94 -1.75
N ALA A 280 11.00 -10.91 -0.90
CA ALA A 280 9.70 -10.34 -0.53
C ALA A 280 8.93 -9.79 -1.74
N LEU A 281 9.63 -9.17 -2.69
CA LEU A 281 9.02 -8.68 -3.93
C LEU A 281 8.62 -9.85 -4.86
N GLU A 282 9.49 -10.85 -5.04
CA GLU A 282 9.19 -12.03 -5.84
C GLU A 282 7.97 -12.81 -5.31
N ASP A 283 7.84 -12.91 -3.99
CA ASP A 283 6.75 -13.59 -3.29
C ASP A 283 5.42 -12.80 -3.38
N SER A 284 5.49 -11.46 -3.33
CA SER A 284 4.28 -10.62 -3.20
C SER A 284 3.74 -10.09 -4.54
N VAL A 285 4.61 -9.87 -5.52
CA VAL A 285 4.25 -9.15 -6.77
C VAL A 285 3.22 -9.89 -7.63
N PRO A 286 3.30 -11.22 -7.85
CA PRO A 286 2.32 -11.91 -8.70
C PRO A 286 0.87 -11.74 -8.21
N GLU A 287 0.63 -12.08 -6.94
CA GLU A 287 -0.71 -11.98 -6.33
C GLU A 287 -1.17 -10.52 -6.25
N ALA A 288 -0.27 -9.60 -5.91
CA ALA A 288 -0.60 -8.18 -5.84
C ALA A 288 -0.95 -7.58 -7.22
N ALA A 289 -0.25 -7.98 -8.29
CA ALA A 289 -0.53 -7.53 -9.64
C ALA A 289 -1.91 -8.02 -10.13
N GLU A 290 -2.25 -9.27 -9.82
CA GLU A 290 -3.58 -9.82 -10.09
C GLU A 290 -4.67 -9.08 -9.29
N HIS A 291 -4.45 -8.83 -8.00
CA HIS A 291 -5.39 -8.09 -7.16
C HIS A 291 -5.59 -6.65 -7.62
N ASP A 292 -4.50 -5.96 -8.01
CA ASP A 292 -4.57 -4.61 -8.54
C ASP A 292 -5.31 -4.58 -9.88
N LEU A 293 -5.00 -5.47 -10.81
CA LEU A 293 -5.70 -5.60 -12.09
C LEU A 293 -7.21 -5.86 -11.88
N ARG A 294 -7.57 -6.79 -10.99
CA ARG A 294 -8.97 -7.04 -10.65
C ARG A 294 -9.64 -5.78 -10.14
N SER A 295 -8.99 -5.05 -9.24
CA SER A 295 -9.51 -3.79 -8.68
C SER A 295 -9.70 -2.72 -9.77
N GLN A 296 -8.77 -2.62 -10.72
CA GLN A 296 -8.92 -1.73 -11.88
C GLN A 296 -10.09 -2.12 -12.77
N ILE A 297 -10.30 -3.42 -13.03
CA ILE A 297 -11.44 -3.92 -13.80
C ILE A 297 -12.76 -3.62 -13.07
N LEU A 298 -12.82 -3.83 -11.75
CA LEU A 298 -14.01 -3.48 -10.94
C LEU A 298 -14.37 -2.00 -11.05
N ASP A 299 -13.38 -1.10 -10.94
CA ASP A 299 -13.60 0.34 -11.11
C ASP A 299 -14.04 0.70 -12.55
N HIS A 300 -13.45 0.03 -13.55
CA HIS A 300 -13.90 0.17 -14.93
C HIS A 300 -15.37 -0.26 -15.09
N ILE A 301 -15.78 -1.38 -14.48
CA ILE A 301 -17.17 -1.84 -14.49
C ILE A 301 -18.09 -0.77 -13.90
N GLU A 302 -17.79 -0.26 -12.70
CA GLU A 302 -18.61 0.76 -12.03
C GLU A 302 -18.82 2.01 -12.90
N ARG A 303 -17.77 2.47 -13.59
CA ARG A 303 -17.83 3.66 -14.45
C ARG A 303 -18.65 3.46 -15.73
N HIS A 304 -18.85 2.22 -16.16
CA HIS A 304 -19.52 1.89 -17.43
C HIS A 304 -20.77 1.03 -17.24
N LEU A 305 -21.34 0.94 -16.03
CA LEU A 305 -22.50 0.06 -15.75
C LEU A 305 -23.71 0.29 -16.67
N GLY A 306 -23.91 1.53 -17.11
CA GLY A 306 -25.01 1.90 -18.02
C GLY A 306 -24.76 1.60 -19.50
N ASP A 307 -23.53 1.24 -19.88
CA ASP A 307 -23.19 0.86 -21.25
C ASP A 307 -23.68 -0.58 -21.51
N PRO A 308 -24.58 -0.81 -22.48
CA PRO A 308 -25.04 -2.16 -22.81
C PRO A 308 -23.94 -3.07 -23.35
N ASP A 309 -22.89 -2.52 -23.97
CA ASP A 309 -21.78 -3.28 -24.56
C ASP A 309 -20.72 -3.67 -23.51
N LEU A 310 -20.89 -3.25 -22.24
CA LEU A 310 -20.04 -3.68 -21.14
C LEU A 310 -20.24 -5.18 -20.85
N GLY A 311 -19.17 -5.95 -21.06
CA GLY A 311 -19.11 -7.39 -20.89
C GLY A 311 -17.67 -7.91 -20.82
N PRO A 312 -17.46 -9.22 -20.63
CA PRO A 312 -16.12 -9.81 -20.49
C PRO A 312 -15.17 -9.48 -21.66
N GLN A 313 -15.69 -9.49 -22.89
CA GLN A 313 -14.93 -9.24 -24.12
C GLN A 313 -14.52 -7.77 -24.27
N SER A 314 -15.42 -6.83 -23.98
CA SER A 314 -15.10 -5.40 -24.02
C SER A 314 -14.11 -5.03 -22.91
N ILE A 315 -14.20 -5.65 -21.73
CA ILE A 315 -13.19 -5.53 -20.66
C ILE A 315 -11.83 -6.06 -21.13
N ALA A 316 -11.79 -7.26 -21.70
CA ALA A 316 -10.53 -7.85 -22.22
C ALA A 316 -9.86 -6.91 -23.24
N ALA A 317 -10.63 -6.36 -24.16
CA ALA A 317 -10.15 -5.39 -25.16
C ALA A 317 -9.67 -4.08 -24.52
N ALA A 318 -10.41 -3.53 -23.54
CA ALA A 318 -10.06 -2.28 -22.87
C ALA A 318 -8.74 -2.36 -22.09
N PHE A 319 -8.43 -3.52 -21.51
CA PHE A 319 -7.21 -3.75 -20.72
C PHE A 319 -6.09 -4.45 -21.49
N GLY A 320 -6.31 -4.83 -22.75
CA GLY A 320 -5.31 -5.50 -23.59
C GLY A 320 -4.91 -6.90 -23.08
N ILE A 321 -5.82 -7.60 -22.40
CA ILE A 321 -5.59 -8.92 -21.82
C ILE A 321 -6.48 -9.98 -22.48
N SER A 322 -6.09 -11.25 -22.36
CA SER A 322 -6.93 -12.33 -22.87
C SER A 322 -8.23 -12.47 -22.06
N LEU A 323 -9.31 -12.89 -22.71
CA LEU A 323 -10.58 -13.20 -22.03
C LEU A 323 -10.39 -14.28 -20.94
N ARG A 324 -9.54 -15.29 -21.21
CA ARG A 324 -9.15 -16.30 -20.23
C ARG A 324 -8.55 -15.66 -18.97
N TRP A 325 -7.72 -14.63 -19.14
CA TRP A 325 -7.13 -13.91 -18.03
C TRP A 325 -8.18 -13.13 -17.23
N VAL A 326 -9.12 -12.44 -17.90
CA VAL A 326 -10.25 -11.77 -17.20
C VAL A 326 -11.01 -12.76 -16.30
N HIS A 327 -11.32 -13.95 -16.80
CA HIS A 327 -11.98 -14.98 -15.98
C HIS A 327 -11.08 -15.47 -14.85
N HIS A 328 -9.78 -15.63 -15.08
CA HIS A 328 -8.83 -16.05 -14.06
C HIS A 328 -8.80 -15.08 -12.86
N VAL A 329 -8.62 -13.78 -13.09
CA VAL A 329 -8.58 -12.77 -11.99
C VAL A 329 -9.91 -12.62 -11.26
N PHE A 330 -11.04 -13.04 -11.84
CA PHE A 330 -12.35 -13.00 -11.19
C PHE A 330 -12.70 -14.30 -10.44
N ASN A 331 -11.94 -15.39 -10.64
CA ASN A 331 -12.25 -16.71 -10.09
C ASN A 331 -11.97 -16.88 -8.58
N VAL A 332 -11.65 -15.81 -7.85
CA VAL A 332 -11.28 -15.86 -6.42
C VAL A 332 -12.39 -16.43 -5.53
N ASP A 333 -13.67 -16.24 -5.92
CA ASP A 333 -14.84 -16.70 -5.16
C ASP A 333 -15.87 -17.46 -6.02
N GLY A 334 -15.44 -18.05 -7.15
CA GLY A 334 -16.36 -18.66 -8.13
C GLY A 334 -17.29 -17.66 -8.83
N ALA A 335 -17.00 -16.36 -8.73
CA ALA A 335 -17.78 -15.31 -9.38
C ALA A 335 -17.29 -15.04 -10.81
N SER A 336 -18.16 -15.16 -11.80
CA SER A 336 -17.82 -14.68 -13.14
C SER A 336 -17.92 -13.15 -13.21
N VAL A 337 -17.08 -12.52 -14.05
CA VAL A 337 -17.16 -11.08 -14.31
C VAL A 337 -18.53 -10.67 -14.86
N ALA A 338 -19.15 -11.52 -15.69
CA ALA A 338 -20.50 -11.28 -16.22
C ALA A 338 -21.56 -11.27 -15.11
N ARG A 339 -21.48 -12.22 -14.15
CA ARG A 339 -22.34 -12.23 -12.96
C ARG A 339 -22.14 -10.95 -12.16
N HIS A 340 -20.89 -10.55 -11.94
CA HIS A 340 -20.59 -9.31 -11.22
C HIS A 340 -21.24 -8.09 -11.89
N ILE A 341 -21.05 -7.89 -13.20
CA ILE A 341 -21.67 -6.78 -13.96
C ILE A 341 -23.20 -6.79 -13.78
N ARG A 342 -23.82 -7.96 -13.96
CA ARG A 342 -25.28 -8.11 -13.84
C ARG A 342 -25.77 -7.72 -12.44
N GLU A 343 -25.11 -8.20 -11.39
CA GLU A 343 -25.47 -7.87 -10.01
C GLU A 343 -25.32 -6.37 -9.72
N ARG A 344 -24.23 -5.75 -10.18
CA ARG A 344 -24.00 -4.32 -10.02
C ARG A 344 -25.04 -3.48 -10.78
N ARG A 345 -25.43 -3.88 -11.99
CA ARG A 345 -26.55 -3.26 -12.73
C ARG A 345 -27.87 -3.36 -11.96
N LEU A 346 -28.16 -4.49 -11.32
CA LEU A 346 -29.36 -4.66 -10.49
C LEU A 346 -29.32 -3.80 -9.22
N ASP A 347 -28.16 -3.68 -8.58
CA ASP A 347 -27.96 -2.81 -7.41
C ASP A 347 -28.15 -1.33 -7.79
N MET A 348 -27.68 -0.92 -8.97
CA MET A 348 -27.93 0.42 -9.51
C MET A 348 -29.44 0.68 -9.71
N VAL A 349 -30.20 -0.30 -10.24
CA VAL A 349 -31.66 -0.19 -10.35
C VAL A 349 -32.31 -0.06 -8.97
N ALA A 350 -31.92 -0.89 -8.00
CA ALA A 350 -32.46 -0.83 -6.65
C ALA A 350 -32.19 0.53 -5.98
N ALA A 351 -30.98 1.08 -6.12
CA ALA A 351 -30.64 2.40 -5.63
C ALA A 351 -31.48 3.51 -6.29
N GLN A 352 -31.73 3.43 -7.61
CA GLN A 352 -32.61 4.36 -8.31
C GLN A 352 -34.04 4.31 -7.74
N LEU A 353 -34.59 3.12 -7.54
CA LEU A 353 -35.93 2.93 -6.97
C LEU A 353 -36.06 3.46 -5.53
N GLN A 354 -34.99 3.46 -4.75
CA GLN A 354 -34.98 4.06 -3.41
C GLN A 354 -34.87 5.59 -3.43
N SER A 355 -34.18 6.14 -4.44
CA SER A 355 -33.93 7.58 -4.55
C SER A 355 -35.07 8.37 -5.20
N ASP A 356 -35.81 7.76 -6.14
CA ASP A 356 -36.89 8.43 -6.87
C ASP A 356 -38.25 7.97 -6.34
N ARG A 357 -39.04 8.94 -5.85
CA ARG A 357 -40.41 8.68 -5.37
C ARG A 357 -41.40 8.44 -6.51
N ARG A 358 -41.05 8.75 -7.75
CA ARG A 358 -41.88 8.45 -8.92
C ARG A 358 -41.42 7.12 -9.50
N PHE A 359 -42.36 6.19 -9.66
CA PHE A 359 -42.07 4.90 -10.27
C PHE A 359 -41.63 5.07 -11.74
N PRO A 360 -40.35 4.86 -12.09
CA PRO A 360 -39.87 5.09 -13.44
C PRO A 360 -40.35 3.97 -14.37
N ARG A 361 -40.50 4.28 -15.66
CA ARG A 361 -40.84 3.25 -16.67
C ARG A 361 -39.75 2.18 -16.70
N ILE A 362 -40.14 0.91 -16.58
CA ILE A 362 -39.20 -0.23 -16.51
C ILE A 362 -38.29 -0.31 -17.75
N GLY A 363 -38.79 0.05 -18.94
CA GLY A 363 -37.96 0.12 -20.16
C GLY A 363 -36.82 1.14 -20.01
N ALA A 364 -37.11 2.31 -19.46
CA ALA A 364 -36.10 3.34 -19.22
C ALA A 364 -35.11 2.94 -18.11
N LEU A 365 -35.53 2.14 -17.11
CA LEU A 365 -34.63 1.53 -16.13
C LEU A 365 -33.68 0.52 -16.80
N ALA A 366 -34.20 -0.32 -17.70
CA ALA A 366 -33.41 -1.30 -18.42
C ALA A 366 -32.33 -0.63 -19.28
N GLU A 367 -32.72 0.35 -20.09
CA GLU A 367 -31.80 1.13 -20.95
C GLU A 367 -30.70 1.82 -20.13
N ARG A 368 -31.06 2.58 -19.09
CA ARG A 368 -30.07 3.28 -18.25
C ARG A 368 -29.15 2.34 -17.48
N SER A 369 -29.57 1.10 -17.29
CA SER A 369 -28.83 0.10 -16.54
C SER A 369 -28.15 -0.94 -17.42
N GLY A 370 -28.07 -0.71 -18.74
CA GLY A 370 -27.36 -1.57 -19.67
C GLY A 370 -28.00 -2.95 -19.89
N PHE A 371 -29.29 -3.13 -19.61
CA PHE A 371 -30.01 -4.35 -19.98
C PHE A 371 -30.58 -4.24 -21.39
N ALA A 372 -30.32 -5.24 -22.24
CA ALA A 372 -30.78 -5.25 -23.63
C ALA A 372 -32.32 -5.27 -23.76
N ALA A 373 -33.03 -5.82 -22.77
CA ALA A 373 -34.48 -5.88 -22.77
C ALA A 373 -35.08 -5.79 -21.37
N ARG A 374 -36.32 -5.28 -21.32
CA ARG A 374 -37.15 -5.22 -20.09
C ARG A 374 -37.28 -6.58 -19.42
N ASP A 375 -37.49 -7.64 -20.19
CA ASP A 375 -37.74 -8.98 -19.66
C ASP A 375 -36.49 -9.60 -19.01
N GLN A 376 -35.30 -9.25 -19.51
CA GLN A 376 -34.05 -9.66 -18.86
C GLN A 376 -33.91 -8.98 -17.49
N LEU A 377 -34.16 -7.67 -17.42
CA LEU A 377 -34.12 -6.92 -16.17
C LEU A 377 -35.13 -7.48 -15.14
N THR A 378 -36.38 -7.69 -15.53
CA THR A 378 -37.43 -8.13 -14.58
C THR A 378 -37.15 -9.52 -14.00
N ARG A 379 -36.72 -10.47 -14.84
CA ARG A 379 -36.34 -11.82 -14.38
C ARG A 379 -35.15 -11.79 -13.44
N ALA A 380 -34.08 -11.10 -13.83
CA ALA A 380 -32.86 -11.00 -13.04
C ALA A 380 -33.09 -10.28 -11.71
N PHE A 381 -33.91 -9.22 -11.70
CA PHE A 381 -34.27 -8.49 -10.48
C PHE A 381 -35.08 -9.37 -9.53
N LYS A 382 -36.08 -10.10 -10.04
CA LYS A 382 -36.87 -11.03 -9.21
C LYS A 382 -36.00 -12.15 -8.63
N ALA A 383 -35.05 -12.68 -9.39
CA ALA A 383 -34.11 -13.68 -8.90
C ALA A 383 -33.22 -13.14 -7.77
N ARG A 384 -32.69 -11.91 -7.90
CA ARG A 384 -31.81 -11.30 -6.88
C ARG A 384 -32.55 -10.82 -5.63
N TYR A 385 -33.75 -10.26 -5.77
CA TYR A 385 -34.46 -9.61 -4.66
C TYR A 385 -35.67 -10.39 -4.16
N GLY A 386 -36.03 -11.50 -4.80
CA GLY A 386 -37.19 -12.33 -4.44
C GLY A 386 -38.55 -11.72 -4.76
N MET A 387 -38.59 -10.55 -5.41
CA MET A 387 -39.81 -9.80 -5.70
C MET A 387 -39.67 -8.99 -6.99
N THR A 388 -40.80 -8.56 -7.53
CA THR A 388 -40.84 -7.71 -8.71
C THR A 388 -40.33 -6.30 -8.41
N ILE A 389 -39.93 -5.60 -9.47
CA ILE A 389 -39.49 -4.18 -9.40
C ILE A 389 -40.58 -3.28 -8.78
N ALA A 390 -41.86 -3.57 -9.07
CA ALA A 390 -43.00 -2.84 -8.52
C ALA A 390 -43.12 -3.02 -7.01
N GLU A 391 -43.12 -4.26 -6.53
CA GLU A 391 -43.17 -4.59 -5.10
C GLU A 391 -41.95 -4.02 -4.36
N TYR A 392 -40.77 -4.05 -4.97
CA TYR A 392 -39.56 -3.47 -4.40
C TYR A 392 -39.69 -1.95 -4.21
N ALA A 393 -40.19 -1.24 -5.23
CA ALA A 393 -40.36 0.20 -5.17
C ALA A 393 -41.41 0.64 -4.13
N GLU A 394 -42.51 -0.11 -4.02
CA GLU A 394 -43.53 0.11 -2.99
C GLU A 394 -42.90 0.00 -1.59
N ARG A 395 -42.18 -1.10 -1.31
CA ARG A 395 -41.48 -1.28 -0.02
C ARG A 395 -40.38 -0.25 0.23
N ALA A 396 -39.65 0.17 -0.80
CA ALA A 396 -38.66 1.22 -0.69
C ALA A 396 -39.30 2.57 -0.31
N SER A 397 -40.49 2.87 -0.87
CA SER A 397 -41.24 4.09 -0.53
C SER A 397 -41.73 4.12 0.92
N GLU A 398 -41.98 2.95 1.51
CA GLU A 398 -42.34 2.77 2.93
C GLU A 398 -41.11 2.76 3.87
N GLY A 399 -39.90 2.96 3.34
CA GLY A 399 -38.65 2.90 4.12
C GLY A 399 -38.23 1.48 4.52
N ARG A 400 -38.78 0.44 3.87
CA ARG A 400 -38.51 -0.98 4.14
C ARG A 400 -37.81 -1.65 2.97
N ALA A 401 -36.79 -1.00 2.42
CA ALA A 401 -36.03 -1.51 1.28
C ALA A 401 -35.44 -2.92 1.58
N PRO A 402 -35.82 -3.95 0.81
CA PRO A 402 -35.31 -5.31 0.99
C PRO A 402 -33.83 -5.42 0.64
N VAL A 403 -33.12 -6.27 1.38
CA VAL A 403 -31.72 -6.66 1.10
C VAL A 403 -31.72 -7.75 0.02
N PRO A 404 -30.72 -7.79 -0.88
CA PRO A 404 -30.58 -8.87 -1.87
C PRO A 404 -30.57 -10.26 -1.23
N LEU A 405 -31.16 -11.23 -1.91
CA LEU A 405 -30.99 -12.65 -1.58
C LEU A 405 -29.55 -13.05 -1.88
N ARG A 406 -28.90 -13.77 -0.95
CA ARG A 406 -27.61 -14.41 -1.22
C ARG A 406 -27.83 -15.44 -2.33
N SER A 407 -27.20 -15.26 -3.48
CA SER A 407 -27.24 -16.25 -4.55
C SER A 407 -26.53 -17.51 -4.05
N SER A 408 -27.29 -18.58 -3.78
CA SER A 408 -26.75 -19.93 -3.74
C SER A 408 -26.16 -20.25 -5.12
N GLY A 409 -24.95 -20.81 -5.13
CA GLY A 409 -24.09 -20.94 -6.31
C GLY A 409 -24.71 -21.68 -7.50
N ASP A 410 -24.14 -21.33 -8.66
CA ASP A 410 -24.03 -22.07 -9.92
C ASP A 410 -25.18 -23.01 -10.30
N ALA A 411 -26.11 -22.47 -11.09
CA ALA A 411 -26.74 -23.20 -12.17
C ALA A 411 -27.31 -22.18 -13.17
N GLU A 412 -26.94 -22.35 -14.44
CA GLU A 412 -27.58 -21.75 -15.63
C GLU A 412 -27.27 -20.27 -15.88
N ASP A 413 -26.32 -20.01 -16.78
CA ASP A 413 -26.41 -18.94 -17.80
C ASP A 413 -25.16 -19.02 -18.70
N GLU A 414 -25.05 -20.13 -19.44
CA GLU A 414 -24.23 -20.23 -20.65
C GLU A 414 -25.18 -20.12 -21.85
N GLU A 415 -25.79 -18.95 -22.09
CA GLU A 415 -26.43 -18.64 -23.39
C GLU A 415 -26.85 -17.16 -23.47
N THR A 416 -25.97 -16.28 -23.94
CA THR A 416 -26.17 -15.36 -25.09
C THR A 416 -25.10 -14.28 -25.07
N ALA A 417 -24.37 -14.22 -26.19
CA ALA A 417 -23.27 -13.33 -26.50
C ALA A 417 -23.70 -11.87 -26.69
#